data_AF-A0A507F3E6-F1
#
_entry.id   AF-A0A507F3E6-F1
#
_cell.length_a   1.000
_cell.length_b   1.000
_cell.length_c   1.000
_cell.angle_alpha   90.00
_cell.angle_beta   90.00
_cell.angle_gamma   90.00
#
_symmetry.space_group_name_H-M   'P 1'
#
loop_
_entity.id
_entity.type
_entity.pdbx_description
1 polymer ?
#
loop_
_entity_poly.entity_id
_entity_poly.type
_entity_poly.pdbx_seq_one_letter_code
_entity_poly.pdbx_strand_id
1 'polypeptide(L)'
;MPTTLSHEQLARQQHYIWRPIMSSPLPSYSAVPIPDTYIIDKLRGFGWRYFGNAQLADCCLWIYSPETTSPIDQGKAAPIAIIPAHSLFLKTMSPRLRDLLSTAATTMSDPYQPYAAITTTPLLIHPPSPDAFHAVLQWMYTADVGAIREFFESHENALASVIANAEWLGLRDHELWHVCKGWQGDLKEGRVQVRVQETSAEDADFEDDDEYDDVDGDYEEEEEEVVVESEVEEADFLNIG
;
A
#
# COMPACT_ATOMS: atom_id res chain seq x y z
N MET A 1 -38.09 4.60 27.00
CA MET A 1 -37.58 4.73 28.38
C MET A 1 -36.40 3.78 28.51
N PRO A 2 -35.14 4.28 28.45
CA PRO A 2 -33.98 3.40 28.52
C PRO A 2 -33.77 2.94 29.97
N THR A 3 -33.84 1.65 30.21
CA THR A 3 -33.54 1.02 31.50
C THR A 3 -32.03 1.06 31.73
N THR A 4 -31.58 2.00 32.55
CA THR A 4 -30.20 2.03 33.04
C THR A 4 -29.99 0.85 33.98
N LEU A 5 -29.12 -0.08 33.56
CA LEU A 5 -28.66 -1.19 34.41
C LEU A 5 -27.95 -0.62 35.64
N SER A 6 -28.20 -1.21 36.80
CA SER A 6 -27.58 -0.80 38.06
C SER A 6 -26.05 -0.97 38.01
N HIS A 7 -25.32 -0.15 38.74
CA HIS A 7 -23.84 -0.18 38.82
C HIS A 7 -23.30 -1.57 39.24
N GLU A 8 -24.10 -2.33 39.98
CA GLU A 8 -23.80 -3.70 40.41
C GLU A 8 -23.97 -4.73 39.28
N GLN A 9 -24.87 -4.49 38.33
CA GLN A 9 -25.03 -5.31 37.13
C GLN A 9 -23.94 -5.05 36.08
N LEU A 10 -23.48 -3.79 35.98
CA LEU A 10 -22.30 -3.42 35.18
C LEU A 10 -21.02 -4.09 35.71
N ALA A 11 -20.84 -4.15 37.03
CA ALA A 11 -19.71 -4.82 37.66
C ALA A 11 -19.71 -6.34 37.41
N ARG A 12 -20.88 -6.99 37.37
CA ARG A 12 -20.99 -8.42 37.05
C ARG A 12 -20.69 -8.76 35.58
N GLN A 13 -20.89 -7.82 34.65
CA GLN A 13 -20.55 -8.01 33.24
C GLN A 13 -19.05 -7.90 32.94
N GLN A 14 -18.26 -7.28 33.84
CA GLN A 14 -16.82 -7.08 33.65
C GLN A 14 -15.94 -8.16 34.28
N HIS A 15 -16.52 -9.20 34.88
CA HIS A 15 -15.79 -10.40 35.27
C HIS A 15 -15.63 -11.39 34.10
N TYR A 16 -15.16 -10.90 32.96
CA TYR A 16 -14.35 -11.75 32.08
C TYR A 16 -13.02 -11.96 32.80
N ILE A 17 -13.01 -12.95 33.68
CA ILE A 17 -11.77 -13.53 34.18
C ILE A 17 -11.04 -13.98 32.92
N TRP A 18 -9.99 -13.24 32.53
CA TRP A 18 -8.93 -13.75 31.68
C TRP A 18 -8.34 -14.94 32.41
N ARG A 19 -8.99 -16.10 32.28
CA ARG A 19 -8.36 -17.36 32.62
C ARG A 19 -7.20 -17.44 31.64
N PRO A 20 -5.95 -17.54 32.12
CA PRO A 20 -4.87 -17.94 31.24
C PRO A 20 -5.39 -19.19 30.56
N ILE A 21 -5.57 -19.14 29.24
CA ILE A 21 -5.84 -20.35 28.47
C ILE A 21 -4.68 -21.24 28.85
N MET A 22 -4.93 -22.27 29.67
CA MET A 22 -3.92 -23.25 29.96
C MET A 22 -3.51 -23.75 28.59
N SER A 23 -2.26 -23.44 28.25
CA SER A 23 -1.64 -23.76 27.00
C SER A 23 -1.63 -25.27 26.89
N SER A 24 -2.73 -25.84 26.39
CA SER A 24 -2.65 -27.08 25.64
C SER A 24 -1.51 -26.84 24.66
N PRO A 25 -0.45 -27.67 24.64
CA PRO A 25 0.60 -27.52 23.66
C PRO A 25 -0.12 -27.48 22.32
N LEU A 26 -0.10 -26.31 21.67
CA LEU A 26 -0.65 -26.17 20.33
C LEU A 26 -0.09 -27.38 19.57
N PRO A 27 -0.93 -28.16 18.87
CA PRO A 27 -0.40 -29.22 18.02
C PRO A 27 0.73 -28.58 17.25
N SER A 28 1.93 -29.13 17.43
CA SER A 28 3.12 -28.66 16.75
C SER A 28 2.84 -28.95 15.28
N TYR A 29 2.13 -28.03 14.64
CA TYR A 29 2.03 -27.95 13.20
C TYR A 29 3.48 -27.85 12.80
N SER A 30 3.95 -28.96 12.24
CA SER A 30 5.34 -29.15 11.86
C SER A 30 5.81 -27.86 11.20
N ALA A 31 6.95 -27.36 11.66
CA ALA A 31 7.60 -26.13 11.24
C ALA A 31 7.99 -26.17 9.75
N VAL A 32 7.00 -26.34 8.88
CA VAL A 32 7.13 -26.11 7.46
C VAL A 32 7.18 -24.59 7.34
N PRO A 33 8.34 -24.02 6.97
CA PRO A 33 8.42 -22.58 6.76
C PRO A 33 7.39 -22.21 5.69
N ILE A 34 6.51 -21.25 6.02
CA ILE A 34 5.60 -20.69 5.04
C ILE A 34 6.48 -20.01 3.99
N PRO A 35 6.37 -20.38 2.70
CA PRO A 35 7.15 -19.73 1.66
C PRO A 35 6.86 -18.23 1.61
N ASP A 36 7.89 -17.40 1.49
CA ASP A 36 7.74 -15.95 1.35
C ASP A 36 6.82 -15.58 0.19
N THR A 37 6.84 -16.38 -0.90
CA THR A 37 5.95 -16.22 -2.06
C THR A 37 4.47 -16.29 -1.66
N TYR A 38 4.09 -17.22 -0.79
CA TYR A 38 2.71 -17.34 -0.32
C TYR A 38 2.29 -16.09 0.48
N ILE A 39 3.18 -15.56 1.32
CA ILE A 39 2.91 -14.35 2.11
C ILE A 39 2.76 -13.15 1.17
N ILE A 40 3.66 -13.01 0.21
CA ILE A 40 3.63 -11.96 -0.81
C ILE A 40 2.32 -12.02 -1.61
N ASP A 41 1.92 -13.20 -2.10
CA ASP A 41 0.68 -13.36 -2.87
C ASP A 41 -0.56 -12.99 -2.06
N LYS A 42 -0.62 -13.41 -0.78
CA LYS A 42 -1.73 -13.05 0.10
C LYS A 42 -1.76 -11.55 0.40
N LEU A 43 -0.60 -10.92 0.62
CA LEU A 43 -0.52 -9.48 0.83
C LEU A 43 -0.94 -8.72 -0.43
N ARG A 44 -0.47 -9.14 -1.62
CA ARG A 44 -0.87 -8.55 -2.91
C ARG A 44 -2.38 -8.61 -3.13
N GLY A 45 -3.01 -9.71 -2.73
CA GLY A 45 -4.48 -9.85 -2.75
C GLY A 45 -5.24 -8.79 -1.95
N PHE A 46 -4.60 -8.18 -0.94
CA PHE A 46 -5.17 -7.06 -0.19
C PHE A 46 -4.61 -5.69 -0.60
N GLY A 47 -3.58 -5.65 -1.45
CA GLY A 47 -2.82 -4.45 -1.76
C GLY A 47 -3.66 -3.27 -2.20
N TRP A 48 -4.70 -3.51 -3.00
CA TRP A 48 -5.65 -2.50 -3.48
C TRP A 48 -6.42 -1.77 -2.37
N ARG A 49 -6.63 -2.41 -1.21
CA ARG A 49 -7.31 -1.78 -0.06
C ARG A 49 -6.39 -0.89 0.76
N TYR A 50 -5.09 -1.12 0.67
CA TYR A 50 -4.07 -0.46 1.48
C TYR A 50 -3.30 0.61 0.69
N PHE A 51 -3.04 0.39 -0.60
CA PHE A 51 -2.36 1.38 -1.42
C PHE A 51 -3.19 2.66 -1.52
N GLY A 52 -2.59 3.81 -1.22
CA GLY A 52 -3.26 5.11 -1.18
C GLY A 52 -4.17 5.35 0.04
N ASN A 53 -4.40 4.34 0.89
CA ASN A 53 -5.25 4.51 2.08
C ASN A 53 -4.45 5.11 3.25
N ALA A 54 -4.48 6.44 3.36
CA ALA A 54 -3.79 7.17 4.41
C ALA A 54 -4.32 6.89 5.83
N GLN A 55 -5.57 6.45 5.99
CA GLN A 55 -6.17 6.20 7.31
C GLN A 55 -5.57 4.97 8.00
N LEU A 56 -5.12 4.00 7.22
CA LEU A 56 -4.54 2.75 7.71
C LEU A 56 -3.00 2.76 7.70
N ALA A 57 -2.40 3.84 7.18
CA ALA A 57 -0.96 3.98 7.06
C ALA A 57 -0.31 4.13 8.46
N ASP A 58 0.69 3.30 8.74
CA ASP A 58 1.48 3.31 9.97
C ASP A 58 2.88 3.95 9.76
N CYS A 59 3.22 4.30 8.52
CA CYS A 59 4.46 4.98 8.16
C CYS A 59 4.26 5.93 6.97
N CYS A 60 5.25 6.78 6.73
CA CYS A 60 5.24 7.72 5.62
C CYS A 60 6.60 7.75 4.94
N LEU A 61 6.62 7.70 3.61
CA LEU A 61 7.81 7.85 2.80
C LEU A 61 7.93 9.31 2.36
N TRP A 62 9.08 9.92 2.61
CA TRP A 62 9.38 11.26 2.12
C TRP A 62 10.40 11.12 0.99
N ILE A 63 9.96 11.41 -0.22
CA ILE A 63 10.72 11.23 -1.45
C ILE A 63 11.46 12.50 -1.76
N TYR A 64 12.77 12.39 -1.95
CA TYR A 64 13.63 13.49 -2.34
C TYR A 64 14.29 13.22 -3.69
N SER A 65 14.74 14.30 -4.33
CA SER A 65 15.59 14.19 -5.52
C SER A 65 16.86 13.40 -5.18
N PRO A 66 17.38 12.58 -6.11
CA PRO A 66 18.72 12.01 -5.96
C PRO A 66 19.82 13.08 -5.85
N GLU A 67 19.54 14.33 -6.26
CA GLU A 67 20.50 15.45 -6.17
C GLU A 67 20.57 16.07 -4.77
N THR A 68 19.55 15.89 -3.93
CA THR A 68 19.48 16.43 -2.56
C THR A 68 20.06 15.47 -1.51
N THR A 69 21.25 14.93 -1.77
CA THR A 69 21.89 13.94 -0.88
C THR A 69 22.56 14.52 0.37
N SER A 70 22.76 15.84 0.42
CA SER A 70 23.41 16.49 1.58
C SER A 70 22.44 16.60 2.76
N PRO A 71 22.81 16.16 3.98
CA PRO A 71 21.99 16.33 5.18
C PRO A 71 21.66 17.80 5.49
N ILE A 72 22.52 18.72 5.07
CA ILE A 72 22.34 20.18 5.26
C ILE A 72 21.24 20.69 4.32
N ASP A 73 21.14 20.12 3.12
CA ASP A 73 20.16 20.51 2.12
C ASP A 73 18.80 19.85 2.37
N GLN A 74 18.76 18.67 2.98
CA GLN A 74 17.52 17.99 3.39
C GLN A 74 16.70 18.79 4.42
N GLY A 75 17.35 19.54 5.30
CA GLY A 75 16.66 20.42 6.26
C GLY A 75 16.01 21.66 5.62
N LYS A 76 16.30 21.93 4.34
CA LYS A 76 15.81 23.11 3.60
C LYS A 76 14.99 22.73 2.37
N ALA A 77 15.24 21.58 1.77
CA ALA A 77 14.53 21.08 0.61
C ALA A 77 13.18 20.48 1.04
N ALA A 78 12.10 20.90 0.37
CA ALA A 78 10.83 20.21 0.49
C ALA A 78 10.93 18.83 -0.19
N PRO A 79 10.27 17.78 0.36
CA PRO A 79 10.15 16.51 -0.35
C PRO A 79 9.41 16.72 -1.67
N ILE A 80 9.80 15.99 -2.70
CA ILE A 80 9.10 15.92 -4.00
C ILE A 80 7.72 15.31 -3.80
N ALA A 81 7.65 14.26 -2.98
CA ALA A 81 6.42 13.56 -2.69
C ALA A 81 6.42 13.03 -1.26
N ILE A 82 5.22 12.98 -0.68
CA ILE A 82 4.96 12.39 0.63
C ILE A 82 3.94 11.27 0.42
N ILE A 83 4.34 10.04 0.68
CA ILE A 83 3.51 8.86 0.40
C ILE A 83 3.18 8.13 1.72
N PRO A 84 1.91 8.16 2.18
CA PRO A 84 1.45 7.31 3.27
C PRO A 84 1.59 5.84 2.88
N ALA A 85 2.13 5.01 3.78
CA ALA A 85 2.43 3.62 3.48
C ALA A 85 2.29 2.72 4.70
N HIS A 86 2.42 1.41 4.45
CA HIS A 86 2.23 0.34 5.43
C HIS A 86 3.54 -0.39 5.63
N SER A 87 4.14 -0.26 6.81
CA SER A 87 5.48 -0.75 7.14
C SER A 87 5.58 -2.26 6.93
N LEU A 88 4.50 -3.01 7.20
CA LEU A 88 4.41 -4.44 6.94
C LEU A 88 4.54 -4.77 5.44
N PHE A 89 3.83 -4.05 4.57
CA PHE A 89 3.95 -4.21 3.12
C PHE A 89 5.36 -3.89 2.66
N LEU A 90 5.90 -2.74 3.06
CA LEU A 90 7.22 -2.28 2.63
C LEU A 90 8.33 -3.27 3.05
N LYS A 91 8.31 -3.72 4.31
CA LYS A 91 9.27 -4.70 4.86
C LYS A 91 9.18 -6.04 4.13
N THR A 92 7.96 -6.47 3.80
CA THR A 92 7.77 -7.78 3.15
C THR A 92 8.23 -7.73 1.71
N MET A 93 7.84 -6.68 0.97
CA MET A 93 8.07 -6.58 -0.47
C MET A 93 9.47 -6.12 -0.85
N SER A 94 10.14 -5.30 -0.04
CA SER A 94 11.48 -4.77 -0.37
C SER A 94 12.49 -5.06 0.74
N PRO A 95 13.58 -5.81 0.43
CA PRO A 95 14.68 -5.97 1.37
C PRO A 95 15.29 -4.64 1.80
N ARG A 96 15.45 -3.68 0.87
CA ARG A 96 16.02 -2.37 1.21
C ARG A 96 15.13 -1.58 2.16
N LEU A 97 13.82 -1.50 1.90
CA LEU A 97 12.90 -0.78 2.78
C LEU A 97 12.79 -1.49 4.14
N ARG A 98 12.92 -2.82 4.18
CA ARG A 98 13.00 -3.56 5.43
C ARG A 98 14.18 -3.11 6.29
N ASP A 99 15.36 -3.01 5.70
CA ASP A 99 16.57 -2.60 6.41
C ASP A 99 16.47 -1.13 6.87
N LEU A 100 15.96 -0.25 6.02
CA LEU A 100 15.77 1.17 6.34
C LEU A 100 14.76 1.36 7.48
N LEU A 101 13.60 0.70 7.43
CA LEU A 101 12.58 0.77 8.48
C LEU A 101 13.05 0.13 9.80
N SER A 102 13.85 -0.94 9.72
CA SER A 102 14.40 -1.59 10.92
C SER A 102 15.45 -0.69 11.59
N THR A 103 16.29 -0.03 10.80
CA THR A 103 17.29 0.93 11.28
C THR A 103 16.62 2.16 11.91
N ALA A 104 15.55 2.68 11.28
CA ALA A 104 14.77 3.77 11.83
C ALA A 104 14.16 3.40 13.20
N ALA A 105 13.57 2.21 13.31
CA ALA A 105 12.99 1.73 14.57
C ALA A 105 14.03 1.62 15.70
N THR A 106 15.25 1.14 15.41
CA THR A 106 16.31 1.04 16.42
C THR A 106 16.80 2.41 16.91
N THR A 107 16.76 3.42 16.06
CA THR A 107 17.23 4.78 16.39
C THR A 107 16.25 5.51 17.34
N MET A 108 15.00 5.05 17.43
CA MET A 108 13.91 5.68 18.19
C MET A 108 13.51 4.93 19.46
N SER A 109 14.19 3.83 19.76
CA SER A 109 14.03 3.09 21.01
C SER A 109 14.61 3.88 22.19
N ASP A 110 13.97 4.99 22.56
CA ASP A 110 14.03 5.49 23.94
C ASP A 110 13.19 4.53 24.80
N PRO A 111 13.78 3.76 25.73
CA PRO A 111 13.08 2.74 26.50
C PRO A 111 12.00 3.29 27.46
N TYR A 112 11.79 4.61 27.52
CA TYR A 112 10.88 5.27 28.47
C TYR A 112 9.56 5.79 27.89
N GLN A 113 9.21 5.52 26.63
CA GLN A 113 7.88 5.87 26.11
C GLN A 113 7.01 4.64 25.85
N PRO A 114 6.13 4.24 26.80
CA PRO A 114 5.39 2.98 26.69
C PRO A 114 4.17 3.06 25.77
N TYR A 115 3.72 4.24 25.35
CA TYR A 115 2.49 4.42 24.56
C TYR A 115 2.54 5.70 23.70
N ALA A 116 3.67 5.98 23.03
CA ALA A 116 3.70 7.09 22.09
C ALA A 116 2.85 6.75 20.86
N ALA A 117 1.83 7.57 20.62
CA ALA A 117 1.06 7.63 19.39
C ALA A 117 1.98 7.36 18.19
N ILE A 118 1.55 6.48 17.26
CA ILE A 118 2.24 6.09 16.02
C ILE A 118 3.19 7.21 15.61
N THR A 119 4.45 7.12 16.03
CA THR A 119 5.45 8.13 15.71
C THR A 119 5.79 7.84 14.27
N THR A 120 4.99 8.41 13.35
CA THR A 120 5.15 8.32 11.90
C THR A 120 6.40 9.10 11.52
N THR A 121 7.54 8.65 12.00
CA THR A 121 8.83 9.24 11.67
C THR A 121 9.00 9.02 10.18
N PRO A 122 9.13 10.12 9.43
CA PRO A 122 9.17 10.03 7.98
C PRO A 122 10.41 9.25 7.57
N LEU A 123 10.22 8.23 6.72
CA LEU A 123 11.31 7.52 6.12
C LEU A 123 11.82 8.34 4.94
N LEU A 124 12.93 9.03 5.16
CA LEU A 124 13.60 9.82 4.13
C LEU A 124 14.23 8.88 3.10
N ILE A 125 13.84 8.98 1.83
CA ILE A 125 14.38 8.15 0.76
C ILE A 125 14.70 8.95 -0.51
N HIS A 126 15.77 8.52 -1.18
CA HIS A 126 16.26 9.06 -2.45
C HIS A 126 16.25 7.93 -3.49
N PRO A 127 15.10 7.63 -4.12
CA PRO A 127 15.06 6.65 -5.19
C PRO A 127 15.81 7.18 -6.43
N PRO A 128 16.39 6.29 -7.26
CA PRO A 128 17.05 6.68 -8.50
C PRO A 128 16.18 7.53 -9.45
N SER A 129 14.88 7.23 -9.52
CA SER A 129 13.90 8.04 -10.26
C SER A 129 12.67 8.28 -9.38
N PRO A 130 12.52 9.48 -8.79
CA PRO A 130 11.34 9.82 -7.99
C PRO A 130 10.02 9.63 -8.74
N ASP A 131 9.98 10.03 -10.02
CA ASP A 131 8.76 9.97 -10.84
C ASP A 131 8.29 8.53 -11.07
N ALA A 132 9.23 7.62 -11.37
CA ALA A 132 8.93 6.19 -11.55
C ALA A 132 8.65 5.47 -10.22
N PHE A 133 9.01 6.06 -9.09
CA PHE A 133 9.00 5.36 -7.79
C PHE A 133 7.58 5.02 -7.37
N HIS A 134 6.63 5.92 -7.58
CA HIS A 134 5.22 5.70 -7.23
C HIS A 134 4.63 4.50 -8.00
N ALA A 135 4.91 4.38 -9.30
CA ALA A 135 4.44 3.27 -10.12
C ALA A 135 5.02 1.92 -9.66
N VAL A 136 6.31 1.88 -9.32
CA VAL A 136 6.95 0.67 -8.77
C VAL A 136 6.37 0.32 -7.40
N LEU A 137 6.12 1.33 -6.56
CA LEU A 137 5.52 1.13 -5.24
C LEU A 137 4.09 0.59 -5.34
N GLN A 138 3.28 1.12 -6.27
CA GLN A 138 1.94 0.61 -6.51
C GLN A 138 1.97 -0.86 -6.94
N TRP A 139 2.85 -1.20 -7.88
CA TRP A 139 3.04 -2.59 -8.31
C TRP A 139 3.47 -3.50 -7.15
N MET A 140 4.32 -3.03 -6.23
CA MET A 140 4.66 -3.81 -5.03
C MET A 140 3.44 -4.14 -4.18
N TYR A 141 2.46 -3.24 -4.10
CA TYR A 141 1.22 -3.49 -3.35
C TYR A 141 0.27 -4.40 -4.13
N THR A 142 0.00 -4.10 -5.39
CA THR A 142 -1.15 -4.67 -6.11
C THR A 142 -0.79 -5.80 -7.07
N ALA A 143 0.50 -5.98 -7.38
CA ALA A 143 0.98 -6.73 -8.55
C ALA A 143 0.41 -6.25 -9.90
N ASP A 144 -0.26 -5.09 -9.91
CA ASP A 144 -0.81 -4.53 -11.13
C ASP A 144 0.25 -3.77 -11.91
N VAL A 145 0.33 -4.07 -13.19
CA VAL A 145 1.22 -3.43 -14.16
C VAL A 145 0.62 -2.17 -14.76
N GLY A 146 -0.65 -1.85 -14.47
CA GLY A 146 -1.36 -0.67 -14.97
C GLY A 146 -0.61 0.63 -14.73
N ALA A 147 -0.18 0.88 -13.49
CA ALA A 147 0.57 2.08 -13.14
C ALA A 147 1.95 2.18 -13.85
N ILE A 148 2.62 1.03 -14.02
CA ILE A 148 3.91 0.98 -14.75
C ILE A 148 3.69 1.24 -16.24
N ARG A 149 2.60 0.72 -16.80
CA ARG A 149 2.20 0.96 -18.19
C ARG A 149 1.90 2.44 -18.44
N GLU A 150 1.08 3.04 -17.59
CA GLU A 150 0.76 4.47 -17.68
C GLU A 150 2.03 5.33 -17.59
N PHE A 151 2.96 4.94 -16.72
CA PHE A 151 4.27 5.59 -16.63
C PHE A 151 5.12 5.39 -17.91
N PHE A 152 5.09 4.21 -18.53
CA PHE A 152 5.76 3.98 -19.83
C PHE A 152 5.19 4.82 -20.96
N GLU A 153 3.89 5.05 -20.97
CA GLU A 153 3.22 5.82 -22.02
C GLU A 153 3.50 7.33 -21.94
N SER A 154 3.90 7.81 -20.76
CA SER A 154 4.10 9.23 -20.47
C SER A 154 5.57 9.68 -20.46
N HIS A 155 6.55 8.76 -20.41
CA HIS A 155 7.96 9.13 -20.27
C HIS A 155 8.90 8.36 -21.21
N GLU A 156 9.77 9.11 -21.90
CA GLU A 156 10.72 8.60 -22.90
C GLU A 156 11.78 7.62 -22.33
N ASN A 157 12.07 7.70 -21.02
CA ASN A 157 13.07 6.88 -20.32
C ASN A 157 12.48 5.96 -19.24
N ALA A 158 11.16 5.71 -19.25
CA ALA A 158 10.50 5.06 -18.14
C ALA A 158 11.01 3.64 -17.84
N LEU A 159 11.44 2.87 -18.85
CA LEU A 159 12.01 1.53 -18.65
C LEU A 159 13.25 1.55 -17.76
N ALA A 160 14.20 2.45 -18.07
CA ALA A 160 15.43 2.57 -17.29
C ALA A 160 15.12 3.03 -15.85
N SER A 161 14.19 3.97 -15.69
CA SER A 161 13.77 4.48 -14.39
C SER A 161 13.09 3.43 -13.51
N VAL A 162 12.18 2.64 -14.08
CA VAL A 162 11.49 1.53 -13.38
C VAL A 162 12.49 0.46 -12.95
N ILE A 163 13.40 0.05 -13.85
CA ILE A 163 14.44 -0.94 -13.55
C ILE A 163 15.37 -0.41 -12.44
N ALA A 164 15.85 0.82 -12.55
CA ALA A 164 16.76 1.40 -11.56
C ALA A 164 16.13 1.44 -10.15
N ASN A 165 14.85 1.81 -10.05
CA ASN A 165 14.13 1.76 -8.79
C ASN A 165 13.93 0.34 -8.27
N ALA A 166 13.61 -0.63 -9.14
CA ALA A 166 13.44 -2.02 -8.76
C ALA A 166 14.73 -2.63 -8.20
N GLU A 167 15.85 -2.38 -8.88
CA GLU A 167 17.19 -2.78 -8.43
C GLU A 167 17.55 -2.11 -7.10
N TRP A 168 17.29 -0.81 -6.98
CA TRP A 168 17.52 -0.06 -5.75
C TRP A 168 16.71 -0.64 -4.58
N LEU A 169 15.44 -0.96 -4.79
CA LEU A 169 14.58 -1.60 -3.79
C LEU A 169 15.01 -3.04 -3.44
N GLY A 170 15.95 -3.63 -4.18
CA GLY A 170 16.37 -5.02 -4.01
C GLY A 170 15.35 -6.03 -4.52
N LEU A 171 14.46 -5.61 -5.43
CA LEU A 171 13.46 -6.47 -6.04
C LEU A 171 14.17 -7.34 -7.08
N ARG A 172 14.22 -8.64 -6.83
CA ARG A 172 14.73 -9.65 -7.78
C ARG A 172 13.59 -10.30 -8.56
N ASP A 173 12.47 -9.59 -8.68
CA ASP A 173 11.25 -10.16 -9.22
C ASP A 173 11.36 -10.30 -10.74
N HIS A 174 11.45 -11.56 -11.17
CA HIS A 174 11.38 -11.94 -12.57
C HIS A 174 10.10 -11.44 -13.25
N GLU A 175 8.99 -11.30 -12.53
CA GLU A 175 7.71 -10.85 -13.08
C GLU A 175 7.81 -9.41 -13.61
N LEU A 176 8.29 -8.49 -12.78
CA LEU A 176 8.51 -7.10 -13.17
C LEU A 176 9.48 -7.01 -14.36
N TRP A 177 10.55 -7.81 -14.32
CA TRP A 177 11.52 -7.85 -15.40
C TRP A 177 10.93 -8.38 -16.72
N HIS A 178 10.07 -9.41 -16.67
CA HIS A 178 9.38 -9.94 -17.83
C HIS A 178 8.41 -8.92 -18.43
N VAL A 179 7.69 -8.18 -17.59
CA VAL A 179 6.81 -7.08 -18.01
C VAL A 179 7.62 -5.98 -18.69
N CYS A 180 8.70 -5.53 -18.06
CA CYS A 180 9.62 -4.53 -18.61
C CYS A 180 10.20 -4.95 -19.97
N LYS A 181 10.62 -6.22 -20.12
CA LYS A 181 11.14 -6.75 -21.38
C LYS A 181 10.08 -6.90 -22.48
N GLY A 182 8.90 -7.38 -22.12
CA GLY A 182 7.78 -7.49 -23.06
C GLY A 182 7.41 -6.14 -23.64
N TRP A 183 7.28 -5.13 -22.76
CA TRP A 183 6.98 -3.77 -23.17
C TRP A 183 8.06 -3.16 -24.06
N GLN A 184 9.33 -3.40 -23.76
CA GLN A 184 10.44 -2.96 -24.61
C GLN A 184 10.35 -3.56 -26.02
N GLY A 185 9.88 -4.80 -26.13
CA GLY A 185 9.58 -5.44 -27.42
C GLY A 185 8.44 -4.73 -28.14
N ASP A 186 7.31 -4.51 -27.46
CA ASP A 186 6.14 -3.86 -28.04
C ASP A 186 6.42 -2.41 -28.48
N LEU A 187 7.26 -1.68 -27.75
CA LEU A 187 7.71 -0.33 -28.09
C LEU A 187 8.58 -0.32 -29.36
N LYS A 188 9.51 -1.28 -29.48
CA LYS A 188 10.37 -1.43 -30.67
C LYS A 188 9.58 -1.82 -31.91
N GLU A 189 8.51 -2.58 -31.72
CA GLU A 189 7.63 -3.02 -32.80
C GLU A 189 6.54 -1.98 -33.15
N GLY A 190 6.51 -0.83 -32.46
CA GLY A 190 5.53 0.23 -32.69
C GLY A 190 4.09 -0.17 -32.33
N ARG A 191 3.92 -1.22 -31.52
CA ARG A 191 2.60 -1.68 -31.04
C ARG A 191 2.06 -0.80 -29.92
N VAL A 192 2.94 -0.08 -29.24
CA VAL A 192 2.63 0.91 -28.20
C VAL A 192 3.18 2.26 -28.66
N GLN A 193 2.33 3.29 -28.66
CA GLN A 193 2.74 4.66 -28.90
C GLN A 193 2.90 5.38 -27.57
N VAL A 194 4.07 5.97 -27.33
CA VAL A 194 4.29 6.89 -26.21
C VAL A 194 3.51 8.16 -26.53
N ARG A 195 2.54 8.52 -25.68
CA ARG A 195 1.91 9.83 -25.77
C ARG A 195 2.93 10.83 -25.24
N VAL A 196 3.71 11.41 -26.14
CA VAL A 196 4.48 12.61 -25.81
C VAL A 196 3.43 13.67 -25.51
N GLN A 197 3.19 13.93 -24.23
CA GLN A 197 2.44 15.09 -23.80
C GLN A 197 3.34 16.28 -24.13
N GLU A 198 3.20 16.79 -25.35
CA GLU A 198 3.76 18.08 -25.71
C GLU A 198 3.18 19.08 -24.71
N THR A 199 3.99 19.50 -23.75
CA THR A 199 3.67 20.65 -22.90
C THR A 199 3.64 21.84 -23.84
N SER A 200 2.49 22.07 -24.46
CA SER A 200 2.19 23.29 -25.17
C SER A 200 2.38 24.42 -24.17
N ALA A 201 3.51 25.13 -24.31
CA ALA A 201 3.78 26.37 -23.61
C ALA A 201 2.93 27.49 -24.22
N GLU A 202 1.62 27.26 -24.33
CA GLU A 202 0.65 28.28 -24.67
C GLU A 202 0.16 28.90 -23.37
N ASP A 203 0.51 30.17 -23.22
CA ASP A 203 0.08 31.10 -22.18
C ASP A 203 -1.40 30.90 -21.80
N ALA A 204 -1.62 30.17 -20.71
CA ALA A 204 -2.92 30.13 -20.05
C ALA A 204 -3.00 31.30 -19.07
N ASP A 205 -3.39 32.48 -19.59
CA ASP A 205 -4.02 33.53 -18.80
C ASP A 205 -5.30 32.94 -18.20
N PHE A 206 -5.18 32.42 -16.98
CA PHE A 206 -6.30 31.94 -16.18
C PHE A 206 -6.90 33.15 -15.48
N GLU A 207 -7.87 33.80 -16.14
CA GLU A 207 -8.76 34.74 -15.45
C GLU A 207 -9.67 33.95 -14.50
N ASP A 208 -9.60 34.37 -13.24
CA ASP A 208 -10.32 33.90 -12.07
C ASP A 208 -11.76 34.46 -12.12
N ASP A 209 -12.73 33.60 -12.44
CA ASP A 209 -14.19 33.85 -12.48
C ASP A 209 -14.80 32.44 -12.66
N ASP A 210 -15.73 31.86 -11.90
CA ASP A 210 -16.87 32.37 -11.15
C ASP A 210 -17.40 31.28 -10.20
N GLU A 211 -17.87 31.73 -9.04
CA GLU A 211 -19.18 31.39 -8.49
C GLU A 211 -19.47 29.92 -8.09
N TYR A 212 -19.28 29.67 -6.80
CA TYR A 212 -19.87 28.54 -6.09
C TYR A 212 -21.40 28.68 -6.11
N ASP A 213 -22.08 27.85 -6.91
CA ASP A 213 -23.52 27.66 -6.80
C ASP A 213 -23.78 26.41 -5.93
N ASP A 214 -24.32 26.68 -4.73
CA ASP A 214 -24.77 25.71 -3.75
C ASP A 214 -25.83 24.79 -4.38
N VAL A 215 -25.46 23.55 -4.70
CA VAL A 215 -26.42 22.50 -5.06
C VAL A 215 -26.59 21.58 -3.86
N ASP A 216 -27.62 21.89 -3.06
CA ASP A 216 -28.22 21.00 -2.07
C ASP A 216 -28.80 19.76 -2.78
N GLY A 217 -27.95 18.75 -2.97
CA GLY A 217 -28.34 17.44 -3.47
C GLY A 217 -28.81 16.54 -2.32
N ASP A 218 -30.12 16.56 -2.08
CA ASP A 218 -30.85 15.60 -1.24
C ASP A 218 -30.82 14.22 -1.91
N TYR A 219 -29.92 13.34 -1.44
CA TYR A 219 -29.85 11.94 -1.88
C TYR A 219 -30.75 11.10 -0.96
N GLU A 220 -31.99 10.84 -1.41
CA GLU A 220 -32.81 9.78 -0.84
C GLU A 220 -32.16 8.41 -1.13
N GLU A 221 -31.71 7.77 -0.05
CA GLU A 221 -31.08 6.45 0.00
C GLU A 221 -32.17 5.38 -0.10
N GLU A 222 -32.41 4.82 -1.30
CA GLU A 222 -33.22 3.61 -1.46
C GLU A 222 -32.36 2.36 -1.17
N GLU A 223 -32.48 1.82 0.04
CA GLU A 223 -31.94 0.51 0.43
C GLU A 223 -32.78 -0.62 -0.21
N GLU A 224 -32.27 -1.21 -1.30
CA GLU A 224 -32.83 -2.44 -1.87
C GLU A 224 -32.16 -3.68 -1.23
N GLU A 225 -32.74 -4.17 -0.12
CA GLU A 225 -32.39 -5.46 0.49
C GLU A 225 -32.78 -6.61 -0.45
N VAL A 226 -31.80 -7.18 -1.17
CA VAL A 226 -31.98 -8.46 -1.88
C VAL A 226 -31.43 -9.58 -1.00
N VAL A 227 -32.32 -10.15 -0.17
CA VAL A 227 -32.08 -11.42 0.53
C VAL A 227 -32.30 -12.56 -0.46
N VAL A 228 -31.21 -13.14 -0.99
CA VAL A 228 -31.27 -14.40 -1.72
C VAL A 228 -31.02 -15.54 -0.74
N GLU A 229 -32.09 -16.17 -0.28
CA GLU A 229 -32.03 -17.49 0.35
C GLU A 229 -31.60 -18.51 -0.72
N SER A 230 -30.41 -19.08 -0.57
CA SER A 230 -30.00 -20.25 -1.36
C SER A 230 -30.22 -21.51 -0.53
N GLU A 231 -31.22 -22.27 -0.95
CA GLU A 231 -31.51 -23.62 -0.47
C GLU A 231 -30.30 -24.52 -0.78
N VAL A 232 -29.74 -25.14 0.26
CA VAL A 232 -28.71 -26.16 0.13
C VAL A 232 -29.44 -27.49 -0.08
N GLU A 233 -29.53 -27.96 -1.32
CA GLU A 233 -29.92 -29.34 -1.62
C GLU A 233 -28.85 -30.30 -1.07
N GLU A 234 -29.24 -31.11 -0.07
CA GLU A 234 -28.48 -32.27 0.38
C GLU A 234 -28.41 -33.29 -0.78
N ALA A 235 -27.22 -33.41 -1.38
CA ALA A 235 -26.94 -34.50 -2.31
C ALA A 235 -26.67 -35.80 -1.53
N ASP A 236 -27.58 -36.76 -1.73
CA ASP A 236 -27.46 -38.16 -1.36
C ASP A 236 -26.10 -38.77 -1.77
N PHE A 237 -25.30 -39.16 -0.78
CA PHE A 237 -24.18 -40.07 -1.00
C PHE A 237 -24.70 -41.51 -1.12
N LEU A 238 -25.06 -41.91 -2.33
CA LEU A 238 -25.17 -43.31 -2.71
C LEU A 238 -23.82 -43.82 -3.27
N ASN A 239 -23.22 -44.70 -2.48
CA ASN A 239 -22.78 -46.03 -2.91
C ASN A 239 -21.58 -46.11 -3.89
N ILE A 240 -20.40 -46.48 -3.37
CA ILE A 240 -19.41 -47.27 -4.12
C ILE A 240 -18.68 -48.22 -3.16
N GLY A 241 -18.81 -49.53 -3.41
CA GLY A 241 -17.73 -50.52 -3.23
C GLY A 241 -17.74 -51.35 -1.97
#